data_AF-A0A9D0IJ38-F1
#
_entry.id   AF-A0A9D0IJ38-F1
#
_cell.length_a   1.000
_cell.length_b   1.000
_cell.length_c   1.000
_cell.angle_alpha   90.00
_cell.angle_beta   90.00
_cell.angle_gamma   90.00
#
_symmetry.space_group_name_H-M   'P 1'
#
loop_
_entity.id
_entity.type
_entity.pdbx_description
1 polymer ?
#
loop_
_entity_poly.entity_id
_entity_poly.type
_entity_poly.pdbx_seq_one_letter_code
_entity_poly.pdbx_strand_id
1 'polypeptide(L)'
;MSVNPVKLAVLFVVTANLVFSNAFATTLVARDWQAAGDNALTYDSSTNLEWLDLTQTLGESVVYVDSQLGAGGMYDGFRYATRTEVQQLFIDFGLFSAPNDDARVARIDELAALMGQTYPANPSANPA
;
A
#
# COMPACT_ATOMS: atom_id res chain seq x y z
N MET A 1 -27.29 52.94 -42.19
CA MET A 1 -28.57 52.22 -41.99
C MET A 1 -28.57 50.96 -42.84
N SER A 2 -28.31 49.81 -42.22
CA SER A 2 -29.05 48.54 -42.36
C SER A 2 -28.29 47.49 -41.52
N VAL A 3 -29.05 46.68 -40.80
CA VAL A 3 -28.68 45.88 -39.63
C VAL A 3 -28.38 44.42 -39.98
N ASN A 4 -27.48 43.80 -39.21
CA ASN A 4 -27.07 42.39 -39.26
C ASN A 4 -28.21 41.40 -39.00
N PRO A 5 -28.09 40.15 -39.48
CA PRO A 5 -28.57 39.00 -38.72
C PRO A 5 -27.39 38.29 -38.04
N VAL A 6 -27.37 38.35 -36.71
CA VAL A 6 -26.50 37.57 -35.83
C VAL A 6 -26.75 36.08 -36.08
N LYS A 7 -25.72 35.35 -36.54
CA LYS A 7 -25.77 33.88 -36.62
C LYS A 7 -25.65 33.32 -35.20
N LEU A 8 -26.79 32.89 -34.66
CA LEU A 8 -26.90 32.15 -33.41
C LEU A 8 -26.35 30.74 -33.63
N ALA A 9 -25.14 30.45 -33.16
CA ALA A 9 -24.63 29.09 -33.05
C ALA A 9 -24.71 28.65 -31.58
N VAL A 10 -25.66 27.77 -31.29
CA VAL A 10 -25.85 27.14 -29.98
C VAL A 10 -24.91 25.94 -29.85
N LEU A 11 -24.05 26.01 -28.83
CA LEU A 11 -23.59 24.99 -27.89
C LEU A 11 -23.21 23.57 -28.40
N PHE A 12 -21.95 23.20 -28.17
CA PHE A 12 -21.63 21.92 -27.52
C PHE A 12 -20.45 22.15 -26.57
N VAL A 13 -20.76 22.36 -25.28
CA VAL A 13 -19.77 22.18 -24.22
C VAL A 13 -19.46 20.69 -24.21
N VAL A 14 -18.36 20.29 -24.83
CA VAL A 14 -17.76 19.00 -24.53
C VAL A 14 -17.07 19.17 -23.19
N THR A 15 -17.80 18.91 -22.11
CA THR A 15 -17.16 18.48 -20.88
C THR A 15 -16.49 17.15 -21.23
N ALA A 16 -15.18 17.22 -21.50
CA ALA A 16 -14.35 16.05 -21.38
C ALA A 16 -14.43 15.63 -19.90
N ASN A 17 -15.36 14.72 -19.59
CA ASN A 17 -15.23 13.91 -18.40
C ASN A 17 -13.98 13.08 -18.62
N LEU A 18 -12.83 13.64 -18.26
CA LEU A 18 -11.69 12.83 -17.88
C LEU A 18 -12.19 12.01 -16.70
N VAL A 19 -12.66 10.80 -16.99
CA VAL A 19 -12.64 9.73 -16.02
C VAL A 19 -11.16 9.58 -15.70
N PHE A 20 -10.71 10.27 -14.65
CA PHE A 20 -9.58 9.77 -13.89
C PHE A 20 -10.05 8.39 -13.45
N SER A 21 -9.52 7.36 -14.09
CA SER A 21 -9.48 6.05 -13.46
C SER A 21 -8.95 6.33 -12.06
N ASN A 22 -9.79 6.13 -11.05
CA ASN A 22 -9.26 5.87 -9.74
C ASN A 22 -8.51 4.55 -9.93
N ALA A 23 -7.22 4.63 -10.27
CA ALA A 23 -6.31 3.62 -9.79
C ALA A 23 -6.65 3.52 -8.32
N PHE A 24 -7.11 2.36 -7.85
CA PHE A 24 -7.30 2.13 -6.43
C PHE A 24 -6.09 2.76 -5.75
N ALA A 25 -6.35 3.76 -4.90
CA ALA A 25 -5.27 4.45 -4.20
C ALA A 25 -4.42 3.34 -3.61
N THR A 26 -3.15 3.26 -4.03
CA THR A 26 -2.22 2.34 -3.39
C THR A 26 -2.11 2.82 -1.97
N THR A 27 -2.91 2.21 -1.10
CA THR A 27 -3.06 2.56 0.30
C THR A 27 -1.74 2.32 0.99
N LEU A 28 -1.06 1.25 0.60
CA LEU A 28 0.26 0.88 1.07
C LEU A 28 1.34 1.33 0.08
N VAL A 29 2.44 1.89 0.59
CA VAL A 29 3.63 2.30 -0.18
C VAL A 29 4.90 2.04 0.63
N ALA A 30 5.97 1.62 -0.04
CA ALA A 30 7.28 1.47 0.62
C ALA A 30 7.88 2.83 0.99
N ARG A 31 8.60 2.89 2.11
CA ARG A 31 9.34 4.06 2.61
C ARG A 31 10.65 3.64 3.26
N ASP A 32 11.59 4.57 3.27
CA ASP A 32 12.86 4.40 3.96
C ASP A 32 12.71 4.47 5.48
N TRP A 33 13.46 3.64 6.21
CA TRP A 33 13.51 3.68 7.67
C TRP A 33 14.78 4.35 8.21
N GLN A 34 15.92 3.68 8.08
CA GLN A 34 17.19 4.10 8.70
C GLN A 34 18.19 4.59 7.66
N ALA A 35 18.13 4.05 6.45
CA ALA A 35 19.00 4.41 5.35
C ALA A 35 18.20 4.76 4.10
N ALA A 36 18.68 5.76 3.35
CA ALA A 36 18.07 6.13 2.09
C ALA A 36 18.11 4.95 1.10
N GLY A 37 16.94 4.60 0.55
CA GLY A 37 16.74 3.48 -0.36
C GLY A 37 16.61 2.11 0.28
N ASP A 38 16.56 2.00 1.62
CA ASP A 38 16.37 0.71 2.29
C ASP A 38 14.94 0.16 2.12
N ASN A 39 13.96 1.03 1.87
CA ASN A 39 12.55 0.69 1.72
C ASN A 39 12.03 -0.24 2.84
N ALA A 40 12.53 -0.10 4.06
CA ALA A 40 12.27 -1.02 5.16
C ALA A 40 10.95 -0.76 5.92
N LEU A 41 10.15 0.21 5.47
CA LEU A 41 8.81 0.48 5.98
C LEU A 41 7.75 0.32 4.89
N THR A 42 6.58 -0.13 5.29
CA THR A 42 5.34 -0.04 4.51
C THR A 42 4.42 0.99 5.15
N TYR A 43 4.20 2.13 4.50
CA TYR A 43 3.25 3.15 4.95
C TYR A 43 1.85 2.87 4.44
N ASP A 44 0.89 2.77 5.35
CA ASP A 44 -0.53 2.65 5.05
C ASP A 44 -1.25 3.99 5.25
N SER A 45 -1.64 4.61 4.14
CA SER A 45 -2.30 5.91 4.10
C SER A 45 -3.77 5.90 4.55
N SER A 46 -4.42 4.74 4.65
CA SER A 46 -5.80 4.64 5.17
C SER A 46 -5.83 4.81 6.69
N THR A 47 -4.86 4.21 7.39
CA THR A 47 -4.75 4.18 8.85
C THR A 47 -3.71 5.17 9.38
N ASN A 48 -2.89 5.73 8.49
CA ASN A 48 -1.74 6.56 8.80
C ASN A 48 -0.73 5.85 9.72
N LEU A 49 -0.55 4.55 9.52
CA LEU A 49 0.42 3.71 10.21
C LEU A 49 1.62 3.42 9.31
N GLU A 50 2.79 3.33 9.91
CA GLU A 50 4.00 2.79 9.28
C GLU A 50 4.31 1.42 9.87
N TRP A 51 4.48 0.45 8.99
CA TRP A 51 4.74 -0.93 9.34
C TRP A 51 6.21 -1.23 9.08
N LEU A 52 6.90 -1.75 10.08
CA LEU A 52 8.25 -2.27 9.88
C LEU A 52 8.17 -3.57 9.06
N ASP A 53 8.96 -3.66 8.00
CA ASP A 53 9.05 -4.87 7.20
C ASP A 53 9.49 -6.07 8.04
N LEU A 54 8.86 -7.23 7.83
CA LEU A 54 9.08 -8.39 8.69
C LEU A 54 10.51 -8.94 8.59
N THR A 55 11.20 -8.66 7.49
CA THR A 55 12.61 -8.98 7.28
C THR A 55 13.53 -8.29 8.30
N GLN A 56 13.13 -7.14 8.85
CA GLN A 56 13.92 -6.39 9.83
C GLN A 56 13.97 -7.05 11.21
N THR A 57 13.09 -8.02 11.47
CA THR A 57 13.03 -8.82 12.72
C THR A 57 13.28 -10.32 12.46
N LEU A 58 13.68 -10.68 11.23
CA LEU A 58 13.82 -12.07 10.84
C LEU A 58 14.97 -12.74 11.60
N GLY A 59 14.66 -13.85 12.26
CA GLY A 59 15.64 -14.59 13.08
C GLY A 59 15.79 -14.07 14.51
N GLU A 60 15.07 -13.02 14.87
CA GLU A 60 15.05 -12.50 16.23
C GLU A 60 14.00 -13.18 17.11
N SER A 61 14.26 -13.24 18.41
CA SER A 61 13.27 -13.71 19.37
C SER A 61 12.32 -12.59 19.76
N VAL A 62 11.06 -12.93 20.07
CA VAL A 62 10.07 -11.97 20.57
C VAL A 62 10.57 -11.22 21.82
N VAL A 63 11.32 -11.90 22.70
CA VAL A 63 11.91 -11.28 23.90
C VAL A 63 12.97 -10.24 23.54
N TYR A 64 13.77 -10.51 22.51
CA TYR A 64 14.74 -9.54 22.01
C TYR A 64 14.03 -8.33 21.41
N VAL A 65 13.11 -8.53 20.47
CA VAL A 65 12.33 -7.43 19.85
C VAL A 65 11.65 -6.58 20.92
N ASP A 66 10.99 -7.20 21.91
CA ASP A 66 10.34 -6.49 23.01
C ASP A 66 11.32 -5.60 23.80
N SER A 67 12.54 -6.09 24.05
CA SER A 67 13.58 -5.30 24.71
C SER A 67 14.08 -4.10 23.90
N GLN A 68 13.86 -4.09 22.58
CA GLN A 68 14.33 -3.07 21.65
C GLN A 68 13.26 -2.01 21.28
N LEU A 69 12.01 -2.15 21.74
CA LEU A 69 10.94 -1.18 21.49
C LEU A 69 11.03 0.08 22.38
N GLY A 70 11.82 0.04 23.44
CA GLY A 70 12.00 1.15 24.37
C GLY A 70 12.93 2.24 23.85
N ALA A 71 12.96 3.37 24.56
CA ALA A 71 13.79 4.53 24.20
C ALA A 71 15.26 4.15 23.99
N GLY A 72 15.80 4.49 22.82
CA GLY A 72 17.18 4.17 22.43
C GLY A 72 17.44 2.73 21.97
N GLY A 73 16.40 1.89 21.90
CA GLY A 73 16.47 0.56 21.28
C GLY A 73 16.41 0.63 19.75
N MET A 74 16.73 -0.49 19.08
CA MET A 74 16.70 -0.57 17.61
C MET A 74 15.33 -0.24 17.01
N TYR A 75 14.25 -0.57 17.72
CA TYR A 75 12.87 -0.40 17.28
C TYR A 75 12.15 0.70 18.09
N ASP A 76 12.90 1.66 18.64
CA ASP A 76 12.32 2.81 19.32
C ASP A 76 11.33 3.55 18.40
N GLY A 77 10.18 3.92 18.93
CA GLY A 77 9.06 4.49 18.18
C GLY A 77 8.08 3.47 17.58
N PHE A 78 8.41 2.18 17.57
CA PHE A 78 7.48 1.12 17.16
C PHE A 78 6.73 0.51 18.35
N ARG A 79 5.68 -0.25 18.03
CA ARG A 79 4.98 -1.15 18.94
C ARG A 79 4.48 -2.36 18.17
N TYR A 80 4.14 -3.43 18.89
CA TYR A 80 3.39 -4.52 18.28
C TYR A 80 2.05 -4.02 17.74
N ALA A 81 1.70 -4.49 16.54
CA ALA A 81 0.40 -4.26 15.95
C ALA A 81 -0.68 -5.04 16.70
N THR A 82 -1.85 -4.44 16.83
CA THR A 82 -3.04 -5.13 17.32
C THR A 82 -3.62 -6.04 16.24
N ARG A 83 -4.44 -7.01 16.65
CA ARG A 83 -5.16 -7.87 15.70
C ARG A 83 -5.98 -7.07 14.68
N THR A 84 -6.66 -6.02 15.15
CA THR A 84 -7.51 -5.18 14.30
C THR A 84 -6.71 -4.42 13.25
N GLU A 85 -5.53 -3.92 13.61
CA GLU A 85 -4.65 -3.22 12.66
C GLU A 85 -4.13 -4.17 11.59
N VAL A 86 -3.73 -5.40 11.95
CA VAL A 86 -3.30 -6.40 10.97
C VAL A 86 -4.44 -6.79 10.03
N GLN A 87 -5.67 -6.92 10.55
CA GLN A 87 -6.84 -7.18 9.71
C GLN A 87 -7.13 -6.01 8.77
N GLN A 88 -7.01 -4.77 9.26
CA GLN A 88 -7.22 -3.56 8.48
C GLN A 88 -6.17 -3.44 7.37
N LEU A 89 -4.90 -3.71 7.65
CA LEU A 89 -3.82 -3.79 6.65
C LEU A 89 -4.18 -4.73 5.49
N PHE A 90 -4.70 -5.93 5.78
CA PHE A 90 -5.11 -6.88 4.74
C PHE A 90 -6.32 -6.40 3.94
N ILE A 91 -7.25 -5.69 4.58
CA ILE A 91 -8.42 -5.08 3.92
C ILE A 91 -7.95 -3.96 2.98
N ASP A 92 -7.08 -3.08 3.47
CA ASP A 92 -6.58 -1.93 2.72
C ASP A 92 -5.71 -2.34 1.56
N PHE A 93 -4.96 -3.43 1.71
CA PHE A 93 -4.25 -4.07 0.59
C PHE A 93 -5.19 -4.76 -0.42
N GLY A 94 -6.45 -5.00 -0.05
CA GLY A 94 -7.44 -5.64 -0.92
C GLY A 94 -7.36 -7.16 -0.96
N LEU A 95 -6.72 -7.80 0.04
CA LEU A 95 -6.51 -9.26 0.07
C LEU A 95 -7.82 -10.06 -0.01
N PHE A 96 -8.90 -9.53 0.57
CA PHE A 96 -10.22 -10.18 0.61
C PHE A 96 -11.12 -9.82 -0.58
N SER A 97 -10.67 -8.93 -1.47
CA SER A 97 -11.43 -8.51 -2.67
C SER A 97 -11.16 -9.37 -3.91
N ALA A 98 -10.19 -10.29 -3.81
CA ALA A 98 -9.78 -11.11 -4.94
C ALA A 98 -10.86 -12.15 -5.33
N PRO A 99 -11.11 -12.34 -6.64
CA PRO A 99 -12.26 -13.10 -7.14
C PRO A 99 -12.11 -14.63 -7.04
N ASN A 100 -10.90 -15.13 -6.81
CA ASN A 100 -10.57 -16.55 -6.74
C ASN A 100 -9.24 -16.75 -5.98
N ASP A 101 -8.89 -18.00 -5.71
CA ASP A 101 -7.69 -18.34 -4.93
C ASP A 101 -6.39 -17.95 -5.64
N ASP A 102 -6.30 -18.07 -6.97
CA ASP A 102 -5.11 -17.66 -7.73
C ASP A 102 -4.83 -16.16 -7.60
N ALA A 103 -5.87 -15.34 -7.71
CA ALA A 103 -5.77 -13.89 -7.51
C ALA A 103 -5.43 -13.56 -6.05
N ARG A 104 -5.91 -14.34 -5.08
CA ARG A 104 -5.54 -14.17 -3.67
C ARG A 104 -4.07 -14.50 -3.43
N VAL A 105 -3.57 -15.57 -4.03
CA VAL A 105 -2.14 -15.94 -3.94
C VAL A 105 -1.27 -14.84 -4.52
N ALA A 106 -1.58 -14.33 -5.72
CA ALA A 106 -0.85 -13.21 -6.32
C ALA A 106 -0.83 -11.98 -5.41
N ARG A 107 -1.95 -11.66 -4.75
CA ARG A 107 -2.01 -10.56 -3.78
C ARG A 107 -1.16 -10.82 -2.54
N ILE A 108 -1.12 -12.06 -2.04
CA ILE A 108 -0.22 -12.42 -0.92
C ILE A 108 1.23 -12.22 -1.33
N ASP A 109 1.61 -12.62 -2.55
CA ASP A 109 2.97 -12.45 -3.05
C ASP A 109 3.33 -10.97 -3.23
N GLU A 110 2.42 -10.14 -3.74
CA GLU A 110 2.58 -8.69 -3.82
C GLU A 110 2.77 -8.06 -2.43
N LEU A 111 1.95 -8.44 -1.44
CA LEU A 111 2.07 -7.93 -0.06
C LEU A 111 3.38 -8.39 0.58
N ALA A 112 3.78 -9.65 0.36
CA ALA A 112 5.04 -10.18 0.88
C ALA A 112 6.25 -9.52 0.20
N ALA A 113 6.15 -9.16 -1.09
CA ALA A 113 7.18 -8.38 -1.77
C ALA A 113 7.28 -6.95 -1.21
N LEU A 114 6.15 -6.37 -0.78
CA LEU A 114 6.10 -5.03 -0.19
C LEU A 114 6.64 -5.00 1.25
N MET A 115 6.25 -5.96 2.09
CA MET A 115 6.59 -5.99 3.52
C MET A 115 7.83 -6.83 3.86
N GLY A 116 8.51 -7.33 2.83
CA GLY A 116 9.65 -8.23 2.96
C GLY A 116 9.27 -9.72 3.10
N GLN A 117 9.84 -10.53 2.21
CA GLN A 117 9.66 -11.98 2.21
C GLN A 117 10.51 -12.65 3.30
N THR A 118 9.87 -13.30 4.25
CA THR A 118 10.53 -14.08 5.33
C THR A 118 10.63 -15.57 5.04
N TYR A 119 10.05 -16.00 3.92
CA TYR A 119 10.12 -17.35 3.36
C TYR A 119 10.39 -17.22 1.85
N PRO A 120 10.99 -18.23 1.19
CA PRO A 120 11.25 -18.16 -0.24
C PRO A 120 9.95 -17.93 -1.04
N ALA A 121 10.00 -17.01 -2.01
CA ALA A 121 8.89 -16.72 -2.91
C ALA A 121 8.31 -18.01 -3.50
N ASN A 122 6.99 -18.08 -3.62
CA ASN A 122 6.35 -19.22 -4.29
C ASN A 122 6.69 -19.18 -5.79
N PRO A 123 7.45 -20.16 -6.34
CA PRO A 123 7.85 -20.14 -7.74
C PRO A 123 6.69 -20.31 -8.72
N SER A 124 5.48 -20.65 -8.24
CA SER A 124 4.27 -20.73 -9.07
C SER A 124 3.47 -19.42 -9.14
N ALA A 125 3.91 -18.36 -8.47
CA ALA A 125 3.31 -17.04 -8.59
C ALA A 125 3.61 -16.47 -9.97
N ASN A 126 2.64 -16.49 -10.88
CA ASN A 126 2.78 -15.86 -12.18
C ASN A 126 2.92 -14.35 -11.98
N PRO A 127 3.97 -13.68 -12.50
CA PRO A 127 4.03 -12.22 -12.46
C PRO A 127 2.82 -11.65 -13.23
N ALA A 128 2.10 -10.75 -12.58
CA ALA A 128 1.01 -9.98 -13.18
C ALA A 128 1.52 -9.05 -14.29
#